data_AF-A0A839FP90-F1
#
_entry.id   AF-A0A839FP90-F1
#
_cell.length_a   1.000
_cell.length_b   1.000
_cell.length_c   1.000
_cell.angle_alpha   90.00
_cell.angle_beta   90.00
_cell.angle_gamma   90.00
#
_symmetry.space_group_name_H-M   'P 1'
#
loop_
_entity.id
_entity.type
_entity.pdbx_description
1 polymer ?
#
loop_
_entity_poly.entity_id
_entity_poly.type
_entity_poly.pdbx_seq_one_letter_code
_entity_poly.pdbx_strand_id
1 'polypeptide(L)' 'MPEAKTVKNRMHFCIRAVASSRDEEVERLLTLGATMSSDLREPDHGWAVLLDPEGNEFCVLTADAESAGIDS' A
#
# COMPACT_ATOMS: atom_id res chain seq x y z
N MET A 1 -18.54 18.71 -8.72
CA MET A 1 -17.82 18.45 -7.45
C MET A 1 -17.67 16.94 -7.37
N PRO A 2 -16.48 16.35 -7.19
CA PRO A 2 -16.38 14.91 -7.06
C PRO A 2 -16.86 14.50 -5.66
N GLU A 3 -17.83 13.60 -5.63
CA GLU A 3 -18.44 13.05 -4.42
C GLU A 3 -17.46 12.13 -3.68
N ALA A 4 -17.35 12.30 -2.36
CA ALA A 4 -16.54 11.43 -1.51
C ALA A 4 -17.20 10.05 -1.41
N LYS A 5 -16.62 9.04 -2.08
CA LYS A 5 -17.07 7.64 -2.00
C LYS A 5 -17.03 7.18 -0.54
N THR A 6 -18.22 7.04 0.04
CA THR A 6 -18.46 6.62 1.43
C THR A 6 -18.70 5.11 1.48
N VAL A 7 -17.74 4.31 1.01
CA VAL A 7 -17.75 2.86 1.24
C VAL A 7 -16.35 2.49 1.68
N LYS A 8 -16.20 2.07 2.94
CA LYS A 8 -15.00 1.36 3.39
C LYS A 8 -14.80 0.19 2.44
N ASN A 9 -13.75 0.23 1.63
CA ASN A 9 -13.45 -0.83 0.69
C ASN A 9 -13.30 -2.13 1.50
N ARG A 10 -14.26 -3.06 1.40
CA ARG A 10 -14.23 -4.36 2.10
C ARG A 10 -13.17 -5.32 1.53
N MET A 11 -12.38 -4.84 0.59
CA MET A 11 -11.27 -5.54 -0.03
C MET A 11 -9.98 -4.81 0.34
N HIS A 12 -9.09 -5.57 0.97
CA HIS A 12 -7.72 -5.16 1.23
C HIS A 12 -6.90 -5.49 -0.01
N PHE A 13 -6.45 -4.46 -0.73
CA PHE A 13 -5.67 -4.64 -1.95
C PHE A 13 -4.18 -4.63 -1.62
N CYS A 14 -3.49 -5.73 -1.88
CA CYS A 14 -2.06 -5.88 -1.60
C CYS A 14 -1.25 -5.86 -2.88
N ILE A 15 -0.33 -4.90 -2.99
CA ILE A 15 0.67 -4.81 -4.05
C ILE A 15 1.97 -5.39 -3.52
N ARG A 16 2.56 -6.34 -4.24
CA ARG A 16 3.90 -6.85 -3.94
C ARG A 16 4.92 -6.14 -4.82
N ALA A 17 5.94 -5.55 -4.21
CA ALA A 17 7.06 -4.98 -4.95
C ALA A 17 7.96 -6.12 -5.47
N VAL A 18 7.66 -6.63 -6.67
CA VAL A 18 8.37 -7.77 -7.29
C VAL A 18 9.58 -7.35 -8.16
N ALA A 19 9.58 -6.11 -8.65
CA ALA A 19 10.61 -5.58 -9.54
C ALA A 19 11.60 -4.62 -8.84
N SER A 20 11.25 -4.17 -7.63
CA SER A 20 11.98 -3.17 -6.86
C SER A 20 11.81 -3.45 -5.37
N SER A 21 12.52 -2.69 -4.53
CA SER A 21 12.29 -2.70 -3.08
C SER A 21 10.90 -2.13 -2.75
N ARG A 22 10.33 -2.52 -1.60
CA ARG A 22 9.08 -1.94 -1.09
C ARG A 22 9.14 -0.42 -1.07
N ASP A 23 10.24 0.14 -0.56
CA ASP A 23 10.44 1.58 -0.41
C ASP A 23 10.45 2.31 -1.76
N GLU A 24 11.11 1.74 -2.77
CA GLU A 24 11.11 2.29 -4.13
C GLU A 24 9.71 2.27 -4.75
N GLU A 25 8.93 1.21 -4.50
CA GLU A 25 7.56 1.12 -5.00
C GLU A 25 6.63 2.11 -4.27
N VAL A 26 6.82 2.30 -2.96
CA VAL A 26 6.14 3.36 -2.20
C VAL A 26 6.46 4.73 -2.77
N GLU A 27 7.74 5.06 -2.99
CA GLU A 27 8.14 6.35 -3.57
C GLU A 27 7.53 6.53 -4.96
N ARG A 28 7.57 5.50 -5.81
CA ARG A 28 6.94 5.52 -7.13
C ARG A 28 5.44 5.81 -7.03
N LEU A 29 4.73 5.14 -6.13
CA LEU A 29 3.29 5.33 -5.95
C LEU A 29 2.96 6.73 -5.42
N LEU A 30 3.77 7.26 -4.51
CA LEU A 30 3.66 8.65 -4.05
C LEU A 30 3.84 9.64 -5.21
N THR A 31 4.80 9.41 -6.11
CA THR A 31 4.98 10.27 -7.30
C THR A 31 3.82 10.18 -8.30
N LEU A 32 3.09 9.06 -8.32
CA LEU A 32 1.88 8.87 -9.14
C LEU A 32 0.63 9.49 -8.52
N GLY A 33 0.73 10.07 -7.32
CA GLY A 33 -0.38 10.75 -6.63
C GLY A 33 -1.01 9.94 -5.50
N ALA A 34 -0.47 8.77 -5.16
CA ALA A 34 -0.86 8.11 -3.92
C ALA A 34 -0.38 8.92 -2.71
N THR A 35 -1.02 8.72 -1.56
CA THR A 35 -0.67 9.39 -0.30
C THR A 35 -0.43 8.35 0.78
N MET A 36 0.55 8.58 1.65
CA MET A 36 0.83 7.68 2.76
C MET A 36 -0.28 7.78 3.80
N SER A 37 -0.92 6.64 4.11
CA SER A 37 -1.98 6.51 5.12
C SER A 37 -1.43 6.05 6.46
N SER A 38 -0.63 4.98 6.45
CA SER A 38 0.01 4.42 7.64
C SER A 38 1.29 3.71 7.26
N ASP A 39 2.35 4.01 8.00
CA ASP A 39 3.64 3.41 7.79
C ASP A 39 3.87 2.29 8.82
N LEU A 40 3.66 1.04 8.40
CA LEU A 40 3.85 -0.16 9.22
C LEU A 40 5.08 -0.95 8.73
N ARG A 41 6.03 -0.24 8.13
CA ARG A 41 7.28 -0.80 7.63
C ARG A 41 8.23 -1.05 8.80
N GLU A 42 8.72 -2.27 8.87
CA GLU A 42 9.84 -2.68 9.71
C GLU A 42 11.07 -3.00 8.82
N PRO A 43 12.30 -3.03 9.38
CA PRO A 43 13.52 -3.24 8.59
C PRO A 43 13.53 -4.55 7.80
N ASP A 44 12.93 -5.62 8.35
CA ASP A 44 12.91 -6.95 7.72
C ASP A 44 11.50 -7.41 7.30
N HIS A 45 10.44 -6.70 7.73
CA HIS A 45 9.06 -7.12 7.52
C HIS A 45 8.08 -5.93 7.47
N GLY A 46 6.78 -6.21 7.36
CA GLY A 46 5.74 -5.19 7.38
C GLY A 46 5.46 -4.56 6.02
N TRP A 47 4.51 -3.62 6.01
CA TRP A 47 3.96 -3.03 4.78
C TRP A 47 3.68 -1.53 4.96
N ALA A 48 3.58 -0.81 3.84
CA ALA A 48 3.10 0.57 3.84
C ALA A 48 1.65 0.60 3.37
N VAL A 49 0.79 1.34 4.07
CA VAL A 49 -0.60 1.57 3.68
C VAL A 49 -0.67 2.91 2.95
N LEU A 50 -1.15 2.90 1.72
CA LEU A 50 -1.35 4.11 0.91
C LEU A 50 -2.81 4.27 0.50
N LEU A 51 -3.18 5.51 0.22
CA LEU A 51 -4.44 5.88 -0.43
C LEU A 51 -4.13 6.30 -1.87
N ASP A 52 -4.89 5.78 -2.83
CA ASP A 52 -4.85 6.29 -4.19
C ASP A 52 -5.50 7.71 -4.27
N PRO A 53 -5.40 8.42 -5.40
CA PRO A 53 -6.04 9.72 -5.57
C PRO A 53 -7.56 9.73 -5.40
N GLU A 54 -8.22 8.57 -5.51
CA GLU A 54 -9.67 8.40 -5.28
C GLU A 54 -10.00 8.11 -3.81
N GLY A 55 -9.00 7.92 -2.95
CA GLY A 55 -9.15 7.60 -1.53
C GLY A 55 -9.32 6.10 -1.24
N ASN A 56 -8.97 5.21 -2.18
CA ASN A 56 -8.97 3.76 -1.93
C ASN A 56 -7.69 3.34 -1.23
N GLU A 57 -7.83 2.53 -0.19
CA GLU A 57 -6.71 2.02 0.60
C GLU A 57 -6.11 0.75 0.00
N PHE A 58 -4.78 0.69 -0.06
CA PHE A 58 -4.03 -0.48 -0.47
C PHE A 58 -2.70 -0.59 0.29
N CYS A 59 -2.16 -1.79 0.39
CA CYS A 59 -0.92 -2.08 1.08
C CYS A 59 0.19 -2.44 0.11
N VAL A 60 1.39 -1.95 0.38
CA VAL A 60 2.61 -2.27 -0.38
C VAL A 60 3.50 -3.14 0.49
N LEU A 61 3.65 -4.39 0.05
CA LEU A 61 4.43 -5.43 0.68
C LEU A 61 5.80 -5.56 -0.02
N THR A 62 6.74 -6.19 0.68
CA THR A 62 7.96 -6.74 0.07
C THR A 62 7.61 -7.86 -0.94
N ALA A 63 8.55 -8.22 -1.81
CA ALA A 63 8.35 -9.29 -2.80
C ALA A 63 7.93 -10.62 -2.16
N ASP A 64 8.47 -10.90 -0.98
CA ASP A 64 8.15 -12.05 -0.15
C ASP A 64 7.01 -11.70 0.82
N ALA A 65 5.77 -12.05 0.46
CA ALA A 65 4.63 -11.75 1.32
C ALA A 65 4.57 -12.62 2.58
N GLU A 66 5.29 -13.75 2.61
CA GLU A 66 5.39 -14.57 3.81
C GLU A 66 6.11 -13.77 4.91
N SER A 67 7.12 -12.98 4.52
CA SER A 67 7.82 -12.02 5.38
C SER A 67 6.97 -10.81 5.77
N ALA A 68 5.88 -10.51 5.06
CA ALA A 68 5.05 -9.32 5.33
C ALA A 68 4.07 -9.51 6.49
N GLY A 69 3.95 -10.72 7.08
CA GLY A 69 3.07 -10.98 8.21
C GLY A 69 1.57 -10.86 7.91
N ILE A 70 1.18 -10.85 6.64
CA ILE A 70 -0.21 -10.83 6.21
C ILE A 70 -0.68 -12.28 6.07
N ASP A 71 -1.00 -12.91 7.21
CA ASP A 71 -1.75 -14.17 7.24
C ASP A 71 -3.17 -13.89 6.70
N SER A 72 -3.62 -14.71 5.74
CA SER A 72 -4.86 -14.52 4.95
C SER A 72 -6.15 -14.57 5.76
#